data_AF-A0A847DFH7-F1
#
_entry.id   AF-A0A847DFH7-F1
#
_cell.length_a   1.000
_cell.length_b   1.000
_cell.length_c   1.000
_cell.angle_alpha   90.00
_cell.angle_beta   90.00
_cell.angle_gamma   90.00
#
_symmetry.space_group_name_H-M   'P 1'
#
loop_
_entity.id
_entity.type
_entity.pdbx_description
1 polymer ?
#
loop_
_entity_poly.entity_id
_entity_poly.type
_entity_poly.pdbx_seq_one_letter_code
_entity_poly.pdbx_strand_id
1 'polypeptide(L)'
;MNRNRKMFLFVASILMSIFISSSVLQANNSKNEKQFITQEQATKHAAKLANEKCQKDFGMSPFKPDSYKAELVNSKWSWGKISPKGINGYSAKVEFNKDGSDEKVRVAFHTDVIQREPELQKVPIKIETIRPKK
;
A
#
# COMPACT_ATOMS: atom_id res chain seq x y z
N MET A 1 -48.61 -12.21 49.06
CA MET A 1 -47.62 -11.70 50.06
C MET A 1 -46.56 -12.79 50.28
N ASN A 2 -45.36 -12.62 49.69
CA ASN A 2 -44.04 -13.25 49.97
C ASN A 2 -43.20 -13.12 48.68
N ARG A 3 -42.33 -12.14 48.45
CA ARG A 3 -41.07 -11.70 49.09
C ARG A 3 -39.95 -12.73 49.11
N ASN A 4 -38.89 -12.36 48.37
CA ASN A 4 -37.46 -12.64 48.60
C ASN A 4 -36.93 -13.96 48.05
N ARG A 5 -35.73 -14.07 47.46
CA ARG A 5 -34.60 -13.18 47.17
C ARG A 5 -33.64 -14.06 46.35
N LYS A 6 -33.23 -13.68 45.14
CA LYS A 6 -31.94 -14.13 44.58
C LYS A 6 -31.28 -12.96 43.88
N MET A 7 -30.64 -12.16 44.72
CA MET A 7 -29.60 -11.22 44.38
C MET A 7 -28.32 -12.05 44.20
N PHE A 8 -27.84 -12.21 42.98
CA PHE A 8 -26.43 -12.49 42.71
C PHE A 8 -25.98 -11.57 41.58
N LEU A 9 -25.27 -10.53 41.99
CA LEU A 9 -24.47 -9.66 41.18
C LEU A 9 -23.36 -10.50 40.53
N PHE A 10 -23.30 -10.51 39.20
CA PHE A 10 -22.03 -10.65 38.50
C PHE A 10 -21.88 -9.51 37.50
N VAL A 11 -20.85 -8.74 37.78
CA VAL A 11 -20.37 -7.58 37.03
C VAL A 11 -19.63 -8.11 35.81
N ALA A 12 -20.02 -7.68 34.61
CA ALA A 12 -19.16 -7.76 33.43
C ALA A 12 -19.53 -6.63 32.46
N SER A 13 -18.99 -5.44 32.74
CA SER A 13 -18.81 -4.39 31.74
C SER A 13 -17.75 -4.82 30.76
N ILE A 14 -18.11 -5.07 29.50
CA ILE A 14 -17.21 -4.81 28.36
C ILE A 14 -18.01 -4.17 27.22
N LEU A 15 -17.65 -2.91 26.97
CA LEU A 15 -17.95 -2.11 25.80
C LEU A 15 -17.61 -2.86 24.51
N MET A 16 -18.56 -2.99 23.58
CA MET A 16 -18.22 -3.09 22.17
C MET A 16 -19.23 -2.34 21.32
N SER A 17 -18.96 -1.04 21.22
CA SER A 17 -18.92 -0.29 19.97
C SER A 17 -19.99 -0.61 18.93
N ILE A 18 -21.01 0.24 18.99
CA ILE A 18 -21.78 0.79 17.87
C ILE A 18 -20.96 0.76 16.56
N PHE A 19 -21.22 -0.22 15.69
CA PHE A 19 -21.04 0.00 14.25
C PHE A 19 -22.38 0.56 13.75
N ILE A 20 -22.45 1.90 13.69
CA ILE A 20 -23.46 2.57 12.87
C ILE A 20 -23.21 2.04 11.45
N SER A 21 -24.13 1.21 10.98
CA SER A 21 -24.34 0.95 9.56
C SER A 21 -24.75 2.26 8.91
N SER A 22 -23.77 3.10 8.59
CA SER A 22 -23.96 4.28 7.74
C SER A 22 -24.21 3.78 6.33
N SER A 23 -25.46 3.44 6.08
CA SER A 23 -26.05 3.38 4.76
C SER A 23 -26.00 4.79 4.19
N VAL A 24 -24.91 5.15 3.50
CA VAL A 24 -24.94 6.32 2.62
C VAL A 24 -25.50 5.84 1.29
N LEU A 25 -26.83 5.68 1.26
CA LEU A 25 -27.58 5.93 0.03
C LEU A 25 -27.52 7.44 -0.20
N GLN A 26 -26.55 7.88 -0.98
CA GLN A 26 -26.63 9.16 -1.68
C GLN A 26 -27.12 8.87 -3.10
N ALA A 27 -28.43 8.64 -3.19
CA ALA A 27 -29.21 8.85 -4.40
C ALA A 27 -29.68 10.30 -4.39
N ASN A 28 -28.78 11.21 -4.75
CA ASN A 28 -29.07 12.61 -4.97
C ASN A 28 -28.80 12.95 -6.44
N ASN A 29 -29.92 13.20 -7.10
CA ASN A 29 -30.09 13.64 -8.46
C ASN A 29 -29.38 15.01 -8.64
N SER A 30 -28.10 14.96 -9.02
CA SER A 30 -27.29 16.15 -9.34
C SER A 30 -26.90 16.08 -10.81
N LYS A 31 -27.40 17.06 -11.56
CA LYS A 31 -27.06 17.34 -12.96
C LYS A 31 -25.55 17.22 -13.19
N ASN A 32 -25.14 16.23 -13.99
CA ASN A 32 -23.93 16.10 -14.82
C ASN A 32 -22.78 17.12 -14.61
N GLU A 33 -22.31 17.31 -13.37
CA GLU A 33 -20.97 17.82 -13.11
C GLU A 33 -20.05 16.61 -13.20
N LYS A 34 -19.22 16.57 -14.24
CA LYS A 34 -18.11 15.61 -14.32
C LYS A 34 -17.27 15.77 -13.06
N GLN A 35 -17.46 14.90 -12.08
CA GLN A 35 -16.68 14.89 -10.84
C GLN A 35 -15.24 14.55 -11.21
N PHE A 36 -14.39 15.57 -11.16
CA PHE A 36 -12.95 15.40 -11.30
C PHE A 36 -12.36 15.08 -9.94
N ILE A 37 -11.60 13.99 -9.86
CA ILE A 37 -10.95 13.63 -8.60
C ILE A 37 -9.74 14.54 -8.37
N THR A 38 -9.43 14.82 -7.10
CA THR A 38 -8.28 15.64 -6.73
C THR A 38 -6.95 14.90 -6.94
N GLN A 39 -5.83 15.61 -6.95
CA GLN A 39 -4.50 14.99 -7.07
C GLN A 39 -4.22 13.99 -5.94
N GLU A 40 -4.65 14.29 -4.72
CA GLU A 40 -4.47 13.39 -3.57
C GLU A 40 -5.31 12.11 -3.74
N GLN A 41 -6.56 12.26 -4.17
CA GLN A 41 -7.43 11.13 -4.49
C GLN A 41 -6.85 10.29 -5.63
N ALA A 42 -6.37 10.93 -6.70
CA ALA A 42 -5.71 10.28 -7.82
C ALA A 42 -4.46 9.53 -7.40
N THR A 43 -3.65 10.09 -6.50
CA THR A 43 -2.44 9.47 -5.98
C THR A 43 -2.76 8.20 -5.16
N LYS A 44 -3.75 8.30 -4.26
CA LYS A 44 -4.23 7.16 -3.47
C LYS A 44 -4.84 6.07 -4.35
N HIS A 45 -5.65 6.46 -5.33
CA HIS A 45 -6.26 5.56 -6.31
C HIS A 45 -5.21 4.82 -7.14
N ALA A 46 -4.22 5.55 -7.67
CA ALA A 46 -3.15 4.98 -8.46
C ALA A 46 -2.31 3.95 -7.69
N ALA A 47 -1.92 4.28 -6.45
CA ALA A 47 -1.16 3.37 -5.61
C ALA A 47 -1.95 2.09 -5.29
N LYS A 48 -3.26 2.21 -5.07
CA LYS A 48 -4.15 1.06 -4.89
C LYS A 48 -4.16 0.18 -6.12
N LEU A 49 -4.41 0.74 -7.30
CA LEU A 49 -4.42 0.01 -8.57
C LEU A 49 -3.08 -0.69 -8.87
N ALA A 50 -1.97 0.00 -8.61
CA ALA A 50 -0.63 -0.56 -8.76
C ALA A 50 -0.41 -1.77 -7.84
N ASN A 51 -0.82 -1.67 -6.57
CA ASN A 51 -0.72 -2.78 -5.61
C ASN A 51 -1.65 -3.93 -5.98
N GLU A 52 -2.89 -3.68 -6.40
CA GLU A 52 -3.81 -4.74 -6.83
C GLU A 52 -3.23 -5.54 -8.01
N LYS A 53 -2.65 -4.84 -9.01
CA LYS A 53 -1.98 -5.52 -10.12
C LYS A 53 -0.72 -6.25 -9.69
N CYS A 54 0.11 -5.62 -8.84
CA CYS A 54 1.34 -6.25 -8.32
C CYS A 54 1.03 -7.47 -7.46
N GLN A 55 -0.04 -7.43 -6.66
CA GLN A 55 -0.51 -8.55 -5.86
C GLN A 55 -0.97 -9.71 -6.74
N LYS A 56 -1.67 -9.40 -7.83
CA LYS A 56 -2.11 -10.40 -8.81
C LYS A 56 -0.94 -11.04 -9.57
N ASP A 57 0.05 -10.24 -9.96
CA ASP A 57 1.14 -10.71 -10.83
C ASP A 57 2.31 -11.32 -10.04
N PHE A 58 2.60 -10.80 -8.84
CA PHE A 58 3.80 -11.12 -8.07
C PHE A 58 3.53 -11.43 -6.59
N GLY A 59 2.28 -11.34 -6.12
CA GLY A 59 1.92 -11.65 -4.73
C GLY A 59 2.33 -10.58 -3.71
N MET A 60 2.68 -9.37 -4.15
CA MET A 60 3.22 -8.30 -3.29
C MET A 60 2.48 -6.96 -3.49
N SER A 61 2.49 -6.12 -2.45
CA SER A 61 1.93 -4.75 -2.46
C SER A 61 2.96 -3.71 -1.99
N PRO A 62 3.97 -3.38 -2.83
CA PRO A 62 5.12 -2.58 -2.40
C PRO A 62 4.90 -1.06 -2.45
N PHE A 63 3.83 -0.58 -3.08
CA PHE A 63 3.65 0.84 -3.35
C PHE A 63 2.85 1.53 -2.23
N LYS A 64 3.36 2.66 -1.74
CA LYS A 64 2.61 3.55 -0.83
C LYS A 64 1.99 4.70 -1.64
N PRO A 65 0.88 5.30 -1.18
CA PRO A 65 0.33 6.50 -1.81
C PRO A 65 1.40 7.58 -2.03
N ASP A 66 2.27 7.79 -1.04
CA ASP A 66 3.30 8.83 -1.08
C ASP A 66 4.54 8.45 -1.93
N SER A 67 4.57 7.27 -2.55
CA SER A 67 5.70 6.82 -3.38
C SER A 67 5.90 7.68 -4.63
N TYR A 68 4.81 8.17 -5.22
CA TYR A 68 4.83 9.11 -6.33
C TYR A 68 3.63 10.05 -6.20
N LYS A 69 3.74 11.26 -6.74
CA LYS A 69 2.59 12.14 -6.90
C LYS A 69 1.91 11.84 -8.24
N ALA A 70 0.58 11.79 -8.26
CA ALA A 70 -0.15 11.76 -9.52
C ALA A 70 -0.02 13.12 -10.21
N GLU A 71 0.19 13.12 -11.52
CA GLU A 71 0.30 14.30 -12.36
C GLU A 71 -0.78 14.28 -13.42
N LEU A 72 -1.49 15.39 -13.61
CA LEU A 72 -2.52 15.49 -14.64
C LEU A 72 -1.89 15.98 -15.95
N VAL A 73 -1.81 15.10 -16.94
CA VAL A 73 -1.21 15.39 -18.26
C VAL A 73 -2.22 15.05 -19.34
N ASN A 74 -2.50 15.97 -20.26
CA ASN A 74 -3.41 15.75 -21.39
C ASN A 74 -4.75 15.12 -20.98
N SER A 75 -5.36 15.64 -19.91
CA SER A 75 -6.63 15.13 -19.39
C SER A 75 -6.61 13.72 -18.77
N LYS A 76 -5.43 13.18 -18.46
CA LYS A 76 -5.25 11.90 -17.77
C LYS A 76 -4.35 12.05 -16.56
N TRP A 77 -4.71 11.39 -15.48
CA TRP A 77 -3.81 11.19 -14.36
C TRP A 77 -2.73 10.19 -14.76
N SER A 78 -1.50 10.51 -14.41
CA SER A 78 -0.31 9.69 -14.61
C SER A 78 0.42 9.58 -13.29
N TRP A 79 0.73 8.35 -12.88
CA TRP A 79 1.41 8.07 -11.61
C TRP A 79 2.49 7.01 -11.81
N GLY A 80 3.64 7.23 -11.18
CA GLY A 80 4.79 6.34 -11.27
C GLY A 80 5.46 6.31 -12.65
N LYS A 81 6.44 5.40 -12.79
CA LYS A 81 7.18 5.11 -14.01
C LYS A 81 7.71 3.69 -13.98
N ILE A 82 7.83 3.06 -15.15
CA ILE A 82 8.57 1.80 -15.28
C ILE A 82 10.06 2.13 -15.28
N SER A 83 10.79 1.53 -14.35
CA SER A 83 12.21 1.83 -14.12
C SER A 83 12.93 0.61 -13.54
N PRO A 84 14.14 0.28 -14.00
CA PRO A 84 14.96 -0.80 -13.44
C PRO A 84 15.28 -0.61 -11.95
N LYS A 85 15.33 0.63 -11.49
CA LYS A 85 15.59 1.00 -10.08
C LYS A 85 14.29 1.23 -9.31
N GLY A 86 13.30 0.38 -9.52
CA GLY A 86 12.00 0.45 -8.85
C GLY A 86 12.09 0.28 -7.33
N ILE A 87 11.01 0.61 -6.63
CA ILE A 87 10.85 0.42 -5.17
C ILE A 87 10.92 -1.09 -4.88
N ASN A 88 11.95 -1.52 -4.13
CA ASN A 88 12.21 -2.93 -3.83
C ASN A 88 12.31 -3.83 -5.09
N GLY A 89 12.80 -3.27 -6.20
CA GLY A 89 12.85 -3.96 -7.50
C GLY A 89 11.53 -3.92 -8.29
N TYR A 90 10.45 -3.38 -7.72
CA TYR A 90 9.15 -3.21 -8.38
C TYR A 90 8.97 -1.79 -8.90
N SER A 91 8.46 -1.68 -10.11
CA SER A 91 8.07 -0.38 -10.69
C SER A 91 6.67 -0.49 -11.28
N ALA A 92 5.95 0.63 -11.26
CA ALA A 92 4.60 0.68 -11.77
C ALA A 92 4.36 1.99 -12.50
N LYS A 93 3.52 1.91 -13.54
CA LYS A 93 2.97 3.06 -14.25
C LYS A 93 1.46 2.90 -14.29
N VAL A 94 0.76 3.91 -13.79
CA VAL A 94 -0.70 3.94 -13.76
C VAL A 94 -1.18 5.18 -14.50
N GLU A 95 -2.12 4.99 -15.41
CA GLU A 95 -2.75 6.05 -16.19
C GLU A 95 -4.26 5.87 -16.21
N PHE A 96 -5.02 6.95 -16.01
CA PHE A 96 -6.49 6.90 -16.04
C PHE A 96 -7.05 8.31 -16.28
N ASN A 97 -8.34 8.40 -16.61
CA ASN A 97 -9.01 9.66 -16.89
C ASN A 97 -9.22 10.50 -15.62
N LYS A 98 -9.51 11.80 -15.79
CA LYS A 98 -9.72 12.76 -14.69
C LYS A 98 -10.80 12.36 -13.68
N ASP A 99 -11.74 11.52 -14.10
CA ASP A 99 -12.89 11.01 -13.35
C ASP A 99 -12.59 9.65 -12.69
N GLY A 100 -11.40 9.09 -12.87
CA GLY A 100 -11.03 7.77 -12.36
C GLY A 100 -11.23 6.62 -13.36
N SER A 101 -11.80 6.85 -14.54
CA SER A 101 -12.11 5.80 -15.54
C SER A 101 -10.95 5.46 -16.48
N ASP A 102 -11.11 4.44 -17.34
CA ASP A 102 -10.09 4.00 -18.34
C ASP A 102 -8.72 3.70 -17.69
N GLU A 103 -8.73 2.86 -16.67
CA GLU A 103 -7.54 2.51 -15.89
C GLU A 103 -6.56 1.64 -16.68
N LYS A 104 -5.32 2.09 -16.77
CA LYS A 104 -4.22 1.38 -17.41
C LYS A 104 -3.10 1.23 -16.41
N VAL A 105 -2.88 -0.01 -15.97
CA VAL A 105 -1.89 -0.35 -14.96
C VAL A 105 -0.83 -1.25 -15.57
N ARG A 106 0.42 -0.83 -15.47
CA ARG A 106 1.59 -1.65 -15.82
C ARG A 106 2.46 -1.80 -14.59
N VAL A 107 2.86 -3.02 -14.29
CA VAL A 107 3.80 -3.35 -13.22
C VAL A 107 4.95 -4.16 -13.80
N ALA A 108 6.16 -3.96 -13.27
CA ALA A 108 7.34 -4.68 -13.67
C ALA A 108 8.23 -4.96 -12.46
N PHE A 109 8.78 -6.17 -12.41
CA PHE A 109 9.78 -6.59 -11.43
C PHE A 109 11.14 -6.73 -12.12
N HIS A 110 12.17 -6.12 -11.55
CA HIS A 110 13.53 -6.13 -12.08
C HIS A 110 14.45 -6.87 -11.12
N THR A 111 14.94 -8.03 -11.55
CA THR A 111 15.79 -8.93 -10.77
C THR A 111 17.23 -8.44 -10.61
N ASP A 112 17.68 -7.55 -11.49
CA ASP A 112 19.09 -7.10 -11.55
C ASP A 112 19.50 -6.26 -10.32
N VAL A 113 18.54 -5.85 -9.49
CA VAL A 113 18.80 -5.09 -8.25
C VAL A 113 19.05 -6.02 -7.05
N ILE A 114 18.66 -7.31 -7.12
CA ILE A 114 18.82 -8.28 -6.01
C ILE A 114 20.21 -8.94 -6.03
N GLN A 115 20.99 -8.82 -7.10
CA GLN A 115 22.37 -9.31 -7.18
C GLN A 115 23.42 -8.34 -6.61
N ARG A 116 23.06 -7.44 -5.69
CA ARG A 116 24.07 -6.92 -4.76
C ARG A 116 24.15 -7.87 -3.58
N GLU A 117 24.98 -8.89 -3.77
CA GLU A 117 25.59 -9.69 -2.71
C GLU A 117 25.92 -8.75 -1.54
N PRO A 118 25.47 -9.04 -0.31
CA PRO A 118 25.90 -8.24 0.84
C PRO A 118 27.42 -8.32 0.85
N GLU A 119 28.10 -7.19 0.65
CA GLU A 119 29.54 -7.13 0.81
C GLU A 119 29.86 -7.75 2.16
N LEU A 120 30.47 -8.94 2.11
CA LEU A 120 31.14 -9.55 3.24
C LEU A 120 31.97 -8.42 3.85
N GLN A 121 31.58 -7.97 5.05
CA GLN A 121 32.40 -7.10 5.85
C GLN A 121 33.80 -7.70 5.79
N LYS A 122 34.75 -6.97 5.19
CA LYS A 122 36.16 -7.34 5.15
C LYS A 122 36.64 -7.33 6.59
N VAL A 123 36.37 -8.41 7.32
CA VAL A 123 36.98 -8.64 8.62
C VAL A 123 38.46 -8.81 8.31
N PRO A 124 39.35 -7.96 8.83
CA PRO A 124 40.78 -8.18 8.64
C PRO A 124 41.12 -9.52 9.30
N ILE A 125 41.45 -10.51 8.48
CA ILE A 125 42.00 -11.77 8.97
C ILE A 125 43.37 -11.42 9.55
N LYS A 126 43.42 -11.24 10.88
CA LYS A 126 44.68 -11.13 11.60
C LYS A 126 45.32 -12.51 11.57
N ILE A 127 46.20 -12.75 10.60
CA ILE A 127 47.02 -13.95 10.55
C ILE A 127 48.02 -13.84 11.69
N GLU A 128 47.71 -14.46 12.82
CA GLU A 128 48.64 -14.56 13.94
C GLU A 128 49.61 -15.70 13.64
N THR A 129 50.81 -15.34 13.19
CA THR A 129 51.89 -16.28 12.89
C THR A 129 52.29 -17.03 14.16
N ILE A 130 51.87 -18.28 14.28
CA ILE A 130 52.30 -19.17 15.35
C ILE A 130 53.77 -19.53 15.09
N ARG A 131 54.69 -18.97 15.88
CA ARG A 131 56.10 -19.39 15.85
C ARG A 131 56.21 -20.77 16.51
N PRO A 132 56.88 -21.75 15.90
CA PRO A 132 57.19 -23.01 16.56
C PRO A 132 58.20 -22.76 17.69
N LYS A 133 57.89 -23.25 18.90
CA LYS A 133 58.85 -23.34 20.00
C LYS A 133 59.95 -24.33 19.59
N LYS A 134 61.20 -23.89 19.75
CA LYS A 134 62.39 -24.74 19.69
C LYS A 134 62.74 -25.23 21.09
#